data_AF-A0A813A491-F1
#
_entry.id   AF-A0A813A491-F1
#
_cell.length_a   1.000
_cell.length_b   1.000
_cell.length_c   1.000
_cell.angle_alpha   90.00
_cell.angle_beta   90.00
_cell.angle_gamma   90.00
#
_symmetry.space_group_name_H-M   'P 1'
#
loop_
_entity.id
_entity.type
_entity.pdbx_description
1 polymer ?
#
loop_
_entity_poly.entity_id
_entity_poly.type
_entity_poly.pdbx_seq_one_letter_code
_entity_poly.pdbx_strand_id
1 'polypeptide(L)'
;EPRQSQCQLTRCYLALCDRVVRIVREANCTGAGQCQFSSVNPEVPSLSCKLGRGRREDRAEGALVSGEVGCKTCGAGRIQIDTFNKTVPNAACVKCPGGARLCKANKVVMQRGYMVSQSNLSRHYHCPNKFACPGGDLPEAETKMCAEGYYGLGCTNCLDSHGPVDNTVLSCTLCPTTKSTWAWQVFFCIAKDIVIFVLAISGVMQASEEGKPSTVLLNQLMSFSTVAGTALSAVKQTSSFGKLSNHIQSMLVSSGMMVDVVQG
;
A
#
# COMPACT_ATOMS: atom_id res chain seq x y z
N GLU A 1 17.68 33.40 -32.59
CA GLU A 1 16.96 33.22 -31.31
C GLU A 1 15.48 32.92 -31.58
N PRO A 2 14.90 31.83 -31.05
CA PRO A 2 13.46 31.60 -31.18
C PRO A 2 12.72 32.47 -30.16
N ARG A 3 11.87 33.39 -30.65
CA ARG A 3 10.97 34.18 -29.81
C ARG A 3 9.99 33.25 -29.09
N GLN A 4 10.09 33.17 -27.76
CA GLN A 4 9.05 32.61 -26.89
C GLN A 4 7.77 33.40 -27.11
N SER A 5 6.80 32.78 -27.77
CA SER A 5 5.45 33.34 -27.90
C SER A 5 4.65 32.92 -26.68
N GLN A 6 4.65 33.76 -25.63
CA GLN A 6 3.66 33.67 -24.56
C GLN A 6 2.29 34.05 -25.14
N CYS A 7 1.54 33.07 -25.63
CA CYS A 7 0.11 33.23 -25.89
C CYS A 7 -0.65 33.16 -24.57
N GLN A 8 -0.77 34.28 -23.85
CA GLN A 8 -1.89 34.48 -22.94
C GLN A 8 -3.08 34.97 -23.78
N LEU A 9 -3.80 34.04 -24.41
CA LEU A 9 -4.99 34.35 -25.19
C LEU A 9 -6.19 33.57 -24.64
N THR A 10 -7.07 34.32 -23.97
CA THR A 10 -8.30 33.84 -23.33
C THR A 10 -9.34 33.29 -24.34
N ARG A 11 -9.07 33.38 -25.65
CA ARG A 11 -9.78 32.68 -26.74
C ARG A 11 -8.80 32.38 -27.88
N CYS A 12 -8.33 31.13 -27.99
CA CYS A 12 -7.56 30.70 -29.17
C CYS A 12 -8.51 30.39 -30.34
N TYR A 13 -8.87 31.43 -31.11
CA TYR A 13 -9.18 31.27 -32.54
C TYR A 13 -7.87 31.50 -33.30
N LEU A 14 -7.17 30.43 -33.65
CA LEU A 14 -6.03 30.53 -34.56
C LEU A 14 -6.59 30.73 -35.97
N ALA A 15 -6.59 31.98 -36.40
CA ALA A 15 -6.82 32.38 -37.77
C ALA A 15 -5.82 31.69 -38.71
N LEU A 16 -6.33 31.29 -39.87
CA LEU A 16 -5.62 30.74 -41.02
C LEU A 16 -4.32 31.51 -41.31
N CYS A 17 -3.17 30.97 -40.90
CA CYS A 17 -1.87 31.34 -41.47
C CYS A 17 -1.46 30.23 -42.42
N ASP A 18 -1.59 30.51 -43.71
CA ASP A 18 -1.22 29.63 -44.81
C ASP A 18 0.29 29.31 -44.75
N ARG A 19 0.64 28.01 -44.73
CA ARG A 19 1.96 27.42 -45.03
C ARG A 19 3.18 27.64 -44.10
N VAL A 20 3.03 27.94 -42.81
CA VAL A 20 4.16 27.78 -41.87
C VAL A 20 3.82 26.74 -40.79
N VAL A 21 4.42 25.56 -40.90
CA VAL A 21 4.36 24.50 -39.89
C VAL A 21 5.07 25.00 -38.63
N ARG A 22 4.33 25.65 -37.72
CA ARG A 22 4.84 25.99 -36.39
C ARG A 22 4.69 24.77 -35.48
N ILE A 23 5.81 24.16 -35.12
CA ILE A 23 5.88 23.18 -34.03
C ILE A 23 5.61 23.94 -32.72
N VAL A 24 4.49 23.64 -32.06
CA VAL A 24 4.18 24.17 -30.74
C VAL A 24 4.82 23.24 -29.72
N ARG A 25 5.96 23.63 -29.16
CA ARG A 25 6.70 22.78 -28.22
C ARG A 25 5.92 22.49 -26.94
N GLU A 26 5.18 23.48 -26.47
CA GLU A 26 4.40 23.40 -25.23
C GLU A 26 3.13 24.22 -25.35
N ALA A 27 2.01 23.64 -24.93
CA ALA A 27 0.72 24.29 -24.85
C ALA A 27 0.09 24.05 -23.48
N ASN A 28 -0.22 25.14 -22.77
CA ASN A 28 -0.90 25.09 -21.49
C ASN A 28 -2.39 25.43 -21.66
N CYS A 29 -3.24 24.41 -21.59
CA CYS A 29 -4.68 24.48 -21.79
C CYS A 29 -5.47 24.44 -20.47
N THR A 30 -4.82 24.60 -19.31
CA THR A 30 -5.46 24.44 -17.99
C THR A 30 -6.56 25.47 -17.71
N GLY A 31 -6.41 26.70 -18.24
CA GLY A 31 -7.39 27.79 -18.12
C GLY A 31 -8.44 27.86 -19.24
N ALA A 32 -8.28 27.08 -20.31
CA ALA A 32 -9.13 27.19 -21.49
C ALA A 32 -10.38 26.28 -21.41
N GLY A 33 -11.55 26.83 -21.73
CA GLY A 33 -12.80 26.06 -21.81
C GLY A 33 -12.80 25.01 -22.91
N GLN A 34 -12.02 25.21 -23.98
CA GLN A 34 -11.72 24.26 -25.06
C GLN A 34 -10.32 24.60 -25.59
N CYS A 35 -9.51 23.57 -25.88
CA CYS A 35 -8.16 23.75 -26.40
C CYS A 35 -7.93 22.73 -27.52
N GLN A 36 -7.90 23.21 -28.75
CA GLN A 36 -7.87 22.39 -29.96
C GLN A 36 -7.01 23.08 -31.00
N PHE A 37 -6.06 22.34 -31.54
CA PHE A 37 -5.15 22.75 -32.60
C PHE A 37 -5.46 21.88 -33.83
N SER A 38 -5.79 22.51 -34.94
CA SER A 38 -5.98 21.85 -36.22
C SER A 38 -4.78 22.14 -37.11
N SER A 39 -4.11 21.10 -37.60
CA SER A 39 -3.02 21.20 -38.58
C SER A 39 -2.97 19.91 -39.38
N VAL A 40 -2.28 19.92 -40.52
CA VAL A 40 -2.03 18.71 -41.31
C VAL A 40 -1.21 17.70 -40.49
N ASN A 41 -0.27 18.19 -39.67
CA ASN A 41 0.57 17.39 -38.78
C ASN A 41 0.90 18.18 -37.48
N PRO A 42 -0.04 18.35 -36.55
CA PRO A 42 0.24 19.03 -35.29
C PRO A 42 1.13 18.17 -34.39
N GLU A 43 2.37 18.58 -34.18
CA GLU A 43 3.20 18.05 -33.11
C GLU A 43 3.17 18.99 -31.91
N VAL A 44 2.50 18.54 -30.85
CA VAL A 44 2.53 19.18 -29.53
C VAL A 44 3.14 18.18 -28.55
N PRO A 45 4.47 18.22 -28.32
CA PRO A 45 5.14 17.29 -27.43
C PRO A 45 4.69 17.40 -25.97
N SER A 46 4.21 18.58 -25.55
CA SER A 46 3.80 18.88 -24.18
C SER A 46 2.46 19.63 -24.19
N LEU A 47 1.40 18.98 -23.71
CA LEU A 47 0.03 19.52 -23.68
C LEU A 47 -0.57 19.38 -22.28
N SER A 48 -0.52 20.47 -21.50
CA SER A 48 -1.10 20.49 -20.16
C SER A 48 -2.61 20.72 -20.21
N CYS A 49 -3.39 19.70 -19.85
CA CYS A 49 -4.85 19.75 -19.84
C CYS A 49 -5.41 20.00 -18.44
N LYS A 50 -6.60 20.63 -18.37
CA LYS A 50 -7.37 20.73 -17.12
C LYS A 50 -7.77 19.34 -16.61
N LEU A 51 -7.84 19.17 -15.29
CA LEU A 51 -8.33 17.95 -14.62
C LEU A 51 -9.60 17.37 -15.29
N GLY A 52 -9.58 16.07 -15.53
CA GLY A 52 -10.65 15.34 -16.23
C GLY A 52 -10.66 15.51 -17.74
N ARG A 53 -9.62 16.14 -18.31
CA ARG A 53 -9.40 16.17 -19.75
C ARG A 53 -8.03 15.58 -20.04
N GLY A 54 -7.98 14.67 -21.01
CA GLY A 54 -6.75 14.09 -21.50
C GLY A 54 -6.42 14.59 -22.89
N ARG A 55 -5.19 14.30 -23.32
CA ARG A 55 -4.81 14.44 -24.73
C ARG A 55 -5.73 13.58 -25.58
N ARG A 56 -6.30 14.18 -26.62
CA ARG A 56 -7.07 13.47 -27.64
C ARG A 56 -6.11 12.63 -28.47
N GLU A 57 -5.94 11.37 -28.10
CA GLU A 57 -5.33 10.37 -28.97
C GLU A 57 -6.46 9.75 -29.79
N ASP A 58 -6.81 10.40 -30.91
CA ASP A 58 -7.70 9.82 -31.92
C ASP A 58 -6.97 8.72 -32.71
N ARG A 59 -6.41 7.75 -31.98
CA ARG A 59 -6.03 6.46 -32.54
C ARG A 59 -7.07 5.44 -32.09
N ALA A 60 -8.34 5.74 -32.32
CA ALA A 60 -9.32 4.68 -32.46
C ALA A 60 -8.80 3.80 -33.61
N GLU A 61 -8.50 2.53 -33.31
CA GLU A 61 -8.00 1.54 -34.26
C GLU A 61 -8.89 1.56 -35.52
N GLY A 62 -8.44 2.22 -36.58
CA GLY A 62 -9.09 2.18 -37.90
C GLY A 62 -9.70 3.48 -38.46
N ALA A 63 -9.71 4.62 -37.75
CA ALA A 63 -10.23 5.88 -38.31
C ALA A 63 -9.14 6.95 -38.51
N LEU A 64 -8.56 6.99 -39.71
CA LEU A 64 -7.71 8.08 -40.21
C LEU A 64 -8.55 9.34 -40.46
N VAL A 65 -8.95 10.06 -39.41
CA VAL A 65 -9.65 11.35 -39.60
C VAL A 65 -8.98 12.46 -38.78
N SER A 66 -8.21 13.26 -39.52
CA SER A 66 -7.84 14.66 -39.29
C SER A 66 -7.19 15.02 -37.94
N GLY A 67 -5.86 15.16 -37.96
CA GLY A 67 -5.11 16.39 -37.67
C GLY A 67 -5.42 17.25 -36.43
N GLU A 68 -6.21 16.79 -35.48
CA GLU A 68 -6.62 17.58 -34.31
C GLU A 68 -5.88 17.13 -33.05
N VAL A 69 -5.05 18.01 -32.49
CA VAL A 69 -4.43 17.80 -31.18
C VAL A 69 -5.05 18.75 -30.18
N GLY A 70 -5.47 18.25 -29.03
CA GLY A 70 -6.15 19.07 -28.04
C GLY A 70 -6.53 18.30 -26.78
N CYS A 71 -7.14 19.02 -25.85
CA CYS A 71 -7.64 18.48 -24.60
C CYS A 71 -9.13 18.12 -24.73
N LYS A 72 -9.46 16.85 -24.57
CA LYS A 72 -10.84 16.35 -24.61
C LYS A 72 -11.23 15.79 -23.24
N THR A 73 -12.47 16.03 -22.83
CA THR A 73 -13.02 15.44 -21.61
C THR A 73 -12.94 13.91 -21.68
N CYS A 74 -12.46 13.28 -20.62
CA CYS A 74 -12.40 11.82 -20.56
C CYS A 74 -13.82 11.23 -20.66
N GLY A 75 -13.98 10.24 -21.54
CA GLY A 75 -15.24 9.53 -21.71
C GLY A 75 -15.63 8.72 -20.47
N ALA A 76 -16.84 8.16 -20.48
CA ALA A 76 -17.33 7.30 -19.40
C ALA A 76 -16.34 6.14 -19.14
N GLY A 77 -16.07 5.85 -17.86
CA GLY A 77 -15.13 4.81 -17.48
C GLY A 77 -13.65 5.18 -17.68
N ARG A 78 -13.34 6.46 -17.96
CA ARG A 78 -11.96 6.97 -18.00
C ARG A 78 -11.79 8.21 -17.14
N ILE A 79 -10.58 8.38 -16.60
CA ILE A 79 -10.22 9.47 -15.70
C ILE A 79 -8.87 10.09 -16.07
N GLN A 80 -8.70 11.34 -15.70
CA GLN A 80 -7.41 12.02 -15.70
C GLN A 80 -7.35 12.85 -14.42
N ILE A 81 -6.38 12.51 -13.57
CA ILE A 81 -6.15 13.22 -12.30
C ILE A 81 -4.66 13.58 -12.28
N ASP A 82 -4.38 14.87 -12.23
CA ASP A 82 -3.06 15.49 -12.34
C ASP A 82 -2.41 15.66 -10.95
N THR A 83 -2.35 14.58 -10.17
CA THR A 83 -2.00 14.71 -8.76
C THR A 83 -0.59 14.32 -8.39
N PHE A 84 0.15 13.54 -9.19
CA PHE A 84 1.32 12.86 -8.63
C PHE A 84 2.61 12.98 -9.43
N ASN A 85 2.57 13.40 -10.70
CA ASN A 85 3.78 13.64 -11.46
C ASN A 85 3.61 14.85 -12.38
N LYS A 86 3.81 16.05 -11.82
CA LYS A 86 3.78 17.35 -12.53
C LYS A 86 4.72 17.40 -13.75
N THR A 87 5.58 16.39 -13.91
CA THR A 87 6.58 16.26 -14.97
C THR A 87 6.08 15.50 -16.20
N VAL A 88 4.85 14.95 -16.19
CA VAL A 88 4.29 14.27 -17.36
C VAL A 88 3.22 15.18 -18.01
N PRO A 89 3.62 16.11 -18.90
CA PRO A 89 2.71 17.09 -19.49
C PRO A 89 1.79 16.51 -20.57
N ASN A 90 1.39 15.23 -20.48
CA ASN A 90 0.50 14.56 -21.43
C ASN A 90 -0.27 13.43 -20.73
N ALA A 91 -0.96 13.72 -19.62
CA ALA A 91 -1.75 12.70 -18.95
C ALA A 91 -2.92 12.26 -19.87
N ALA A 92 -2.73 11.16 -20.59
CA ALA A 92 -3.80 10.50 -21.32
C ALA A 92 -4.92 10.08 -20.35
N CYS A 93 -6.15 10.03 -20.85
CA CYS A 93 -7.26 9.49 -20.05
C CYS A 93 -7.04 8.00 -19.81
N VAL A 94 -6.87 7.59 -18.56
CA VAL A 94 -6.69 6.19 -18.16
C VAL A 94 -8.01 5.54 -17.82
N LYS A 95 -8.08 4.20 -17.90
CA LYS A 95 -9.27 3.44 -17.51
C LYS A 95 -9.54 3.60 -16.01
N CYS A 96 -10.80 3.64 -15.63
CA CYS A 96 -11.21 3.61 -14.23
C CYS A 96 -10.64 2.37 -13.51
N PRO A 97 -10.05 2.53 -12.32
CA PRO A 97 -9.59 1.42 -11.51
C PRO A 97 -10.76 0.50 -11.10
N GLY A 98 -10.47 -0.80 -10.97
CA GLY A 98 -11.42 -1.75 -10.39
C GLY A 98 -11.67 -1.45 -8.92
N GLY A 99 -12.89 -1.67 -8.44
CA GLY A 99 -13.29 -1.37 -7.05
C GLY A 99 -13.58 0.12 -6.78
N ALA A 100 -13.64 0.97 -7.81
CA ALA A 100 -14.11 2.35 -7.66
C ALA A 100 -15.64 2.37 -7.43
N ARG A 101 -16.09 3.08 -6.40
CA ARG A 101 -17.51 3.38 -6.13
C ARG A 101 -18.04 4.44 -7.07
N LEU A 102 -17.23 5.48 -7.30
CA LEU A 102 -17.54 6.58 -8.22
C LEU A 102 -16.32 6.82 -9.09
N CYS A 103 -16.53 6.92 -10.40
CA CYS A 103 -15.47 7.21 -11.34
C CYS A 103 -15.93 8.26 -12.35
N LYS A 104 -15.60 9.52 -12.06
CA LYS A 104 -15.83 10.68 -12.93
C LYS A 104 -14.50 11.12 -13.53
N ALA A 105 -14.54 11.84 -14.65
CA ALA A 105 -13.36 12.28 -15.37
C ALA A 105 -12.25 12.88 -14.47
N ASN A 106 -12.63 13.69 -13.47
CA ASN A 106 -11.74 14.39 -12.56
C ASN A 106 -11.82 13.93 -11.09
N LYS A 107 -12.62 12.91 -10.77
CA LYS A 107 -12.81 12.44 -9.39
C LYS A 107 -13.01 10.94 -9.35
N VAL A 108 -12.23 10.24 -8.53
CA VAL A 108 -12.44 8.82 -8.25
C VAL A 108 -12.61 8.60 -6.75
N VAL A 109 -13.56 7.75 -6.38
CA VAL A 109 -13.84 7.35 -5.01
C VAL A 109 -13.70 5.84 -4.94
N MET A 110 -12.73 5.34 -4.20
CA MET A 110 -12.51 3.90 -4.03
C MET A 110 -13.48 3.32 -3.00
N GLN A 111 -13.96 2.10 -3.24
CA GLN A 111 -14.67 1.32 -2.23
C GLN A 111 -13.70 0.84 -1.15
N ARG A 112 -14.24 0.61 0.04
CA ARG A 112 -13.51 -0.03 1.14
C ARG A 112 -12.95 -1.39 0.70
N GLY A 113 -11.72 -1.69 1.10
CA GLY A 113 -10.99 -2.89 0.69
C GLY A 113 -10.25 -2.75 -0.63
N TYR A 114 -10.35 -1.61 -1.31
CA TYR A 114 -9.59 -1.31 -2.52
C TYR A 114 -8.77 -0.04 -2.34
N MET A 115 -7.60 -0.02 -2.99
CA MET A 115 -6.77 1.16 -3.14
C MET A 115 -6.18 1.26 -4.54
N VAL A 116 -5.66 2.43 -4.89
CA VAL A 116 -4.92 2.66 -6.14
C VAL A 116 -3.53 3.20 -5.85
N SER A 117 -2.57 2.88 -6.72
CA SER A 117 -1.27 3.53 -6.63
C SER A 117 -1.39 4.98 -7.08
N GLN A 118 -0.88 5.90 -6.27
CA GLN A 118 -0.81 7.32 -6.64
C GLN A 118 0.01 7.54 -7.93
N SER A 119 1.04 6.72 -8.16
CA SER A 119 1.85 6.80 -9.39
C SER A 119 1.15 6.24 -10.64
N ASN A 120 0.14 5.39 -10.47
CA ASN A 120 -0.53 4.71 -11.59
C ASN A 120 -1.97 4.33 -11.21
N LEU A 121 -2.92 5.18 -11.57
CA LEU A 121 -4.34 5.00 -11.27
C LEU A 121 -4.97 3.77 -11.95
N SER A 122 -4.35 3.24 -13.02
CA SER A 122 -4.80 2.00 -13.66
C SER A 122 -4.48 0.77 -12.79
N ARG A 123 -3.46 0.87 -11.92
CA ARG A 123 -3.09 -0.18 -10.97
C ARG A 123 -3.89 -0.01 -9.68
N HIS A 124 -4.87 -0.89 -9.52
CA HIS A 124 -5.65 -1.03 -8.31
C HIS A 124 -5.22 -2.29 -7.56
N TYR A 125 -5.38 -2.26 -6.24
CA TYR A 125 -5.03 -3.34 -5.34
C TYR A 125 -6.23 -3.68 -4.46
N HIS A 126 -6.45 -4.98 -4.26
CA HIS A 126 -7.37 -5.48 -3.27
C HIS A 126 -6.61 -5.69 -1.96
N CYS A 127 -7.17 -5.21 -0.86
CA CYS A 127 -6.54 -5.26 0.44
C CYS A 127 -7.00 -6.52 1.20
N PRO A 128 -6.07 -7.38 1.66
CA PRO A 128 -6.43 -8.57 2.43
C PRO A 128 -7.26 -8.24 3.67
N ASN A 129 -6.93 -7.12 4.33
CA ASN A 129 -7.72 -6.55 5.41
C ASN A 129 -8.53 -5.34 4.89
N LYS A 130 -9.85 -5.50 4.75
CA LYS A 130 -10.76 -4.42 4.33
C LYS A 130 -10.77 -3.21 5.28
N PHE A 131 -10.29 -3.36 6.51
CA PHE A 131 -10.18 -2.26 7.47
C PHE A 131 -8.89 -1.46 7.26
N ALA A 132 -7.84 -2.06 6.70
CA ALA A 132 -6.58 -1.39 6.36
C ALA A 132 -6.74 -0.43 5.17
N CYS A 133 -7.71 -0.68 4.29
CA CYS A 133 -8.05 0.18 3.16
C CYS A 133 -9.47 0.74 3.34
N PRO A 134 -9.62 1.91 3.99
CA PRO A 134 -10.94 2.55 4.12
C PRO A 134 -11.52 2.94 2.75
N GLY A 135 -10.69 2.96 1.71
CA GLY A 135 -10.97 3.61 0.44
C GLY A 135 -10.40 5.03 0.47
N GLY A 136 -10.76 5.83 -0.51
CA GLY A 136 -10.33 7.21 -0.55
C GLY A 136 -10.84 7.95 -1.78
N ASP A 137 -10.87 9.26 -1.66
CA ASP A 137 -11.22 10.19 -2.71
C ASP A 137 -9.94 10.74 -3.35
N LEU A 138 -9.95 10.86 -4.67
CA LEU A 138 -8.89 11.53 -5.45
C LEU A 138 -9.56 12.56 -6.36
N PRO A 139 -8.98 13.75 -6.54
CA PRO A 139 -7.66 14.21 -6.04
C PRO A 139 -7.64 14.72 -4.59
N GLU A 140 -8.79 14.82 -3.92
CA GLU A 140 -8.90 15.40 -2.57
C GLU A 140 -8.10 14.57 -1.55
N ALA A 141 -6.93 15.07 -1.18
CA ALA A 141 -5.91 14.38 -0.36
C ALA A 141 -6.34 14.13 1.10
N GLU A 142 -7.57 14.42 1.47
CA GLU A 142 -8.03 14.37 2.86
C GLU A 142 -8.09 12.91 3.37
N THR A 143 -8.44 11.96 2.50
CA THR A 143 -8.48 10.54 2.85
C THR A 143 -7.24 9.81 2.33
N LYS A 144 -6.37 9.38 3.25
CA LYS A 144 -5.28 8.45 2.94
C LYS A 144 -5.88 7.11 2.48
N MET A 145 -5.30 6.51 1.44
CA MET A 145 -5.72 5.20 0.92
C MET A 145 -5.53 4.06 1.92
N CYS A 146 -4.57 4.22 2.84
CA CYS A 146 -4.34 3.33 3.97
C CYS A 146 -4.85 3.95 5.26
N ALA A 147 -5.45 3.12 6.11
CA ALA A 147 -5.78 3.45 7.49
C ALA A 147 -4.50 3.75 8.29
N GLU A 148 -4.67 4.43 9.42
CA GLU A 148 -3.58 4.69 10.34
C GLU A 148 -2.90 3.39 10.79
N GLY A 149 -1.56 3.40 10.84
CA GLY A 149 -0.75 2.23 11.16
C GLY A 149 -0.39 1.35 9.96
N TYR A 150 -0.99 1.56 8.78
CA TYR A 150 -0.72 0.77 7.58
C TYR A 150 -0.02 1.57 6.49
N TYR A 151 0.82 0.90 5.70
CA TYR A 151 1.45 1.48 4.52
C TYR A 151 1.77 0.43 3.44
N GLY A 152 2.24 0.89 2.28
CA GLY A 152 2.62 0.05 1.16
C GLY A 152 1.48 -0.28 0.19
N LEU A 153 1.77 -1.15 -0.78
CA LEU A 153 0.78 -1.61 -1.76
C LEU A 153 -0.21 -2.56 -1.09
N GLY A 154 -1.51 -2.29 -1.24
CA GLY A 154 -2.57 -3.04 -0.56
C GLY A 154 -2.61 -2.82 0.96
N CYS A 155 -1.89 -1.83 1.48
CA CYS A 155 -1.81 -1.53 2.92
C CYS A 155 -1.48 -2.76 3.77
N THR A 156 -0.55 -3.60 3.29
CA THR A 156 -0.20 -4.89 3.94
C THR A 156 0.85 -4.77 5.02
N ASN A 157 1.56 -3.64 5.10
CA ASN A 157 2.67 -3.46 6.02
C ASN A 157 2.28 -2.55 7.18
N CYS A 158 2.76 -2.87 8.38
CA CYS A 158 2.58 -2.05 9.58
C CYS A 158 3.69 -1.01 9.70
N LEU A 159 3.34 0.26 9.89
CA LEU A 159 4.28 1.33 10.23
C LEU A 159 5.12 0.95 11.46
N ASP A 160 6.32 1.52 11.63
CA ASP A 160 7.22 1.18 12.76
C ASP A 160 6.59 1.41 14.14
N SER A 161 5.61 2.31 14.24
CA SER A 161 4.84 2.55 15.46
C SER A 161 3.76 1.50 15.73
N HIS A 162 3.56 0.55 14.82
CA HIS A 162 2.55 -0.49 14.89
C HIS A 162 3.15 -1.89 14.69
N GLY A 163 2.62 -2.87 15.40
CA GLY A 163 3.00 -4.28 15.29
C GLY A 163 1.86 -5.12 14.73
N PRO A 164 2.16 -6.24 14.04
CA PRO A 164 1.14 -7.21 13.68
C PRO A 164 0.52 -7.86 14.93
N VAL A 165 -0.77 -8.18 14.90
CA VAL A 165 -1.49 -8.83 16.00
C VAL A 165 -1.45 -10.35 15.84
N ASP A 166 -1.30 -11.10 16.94
CA ASP A 166 -1.21 -12.57 16.92
C ASP A 166 -2.45 -13.27 16.35
N ASN A 167 -3.63 -12.65 16.50
CA ASN A 167 -4.87 -13.22 15.98
C ASN A 167 -4.97 -13.14 14.44
N THR A 168 -4.28 -12.18 13.81
CA THR A 168 -4.33 -11.92 12.37
C THR A 168 -3.07 -11.18 11.92
N VAL A 169 -2.24 -11.84 11.12
CA VAL A 169 -0.99 -11.26 10.56
C VAL A 169 -1.24 -10.01 9.70
N LEU A 170 -2.50 -9.78 9.29
CA LEU A 170 -2.94 -8.68 8.45
C LEU A 170 -3.48 -7.46 9.23
N SER A 171 -3.51 -7.53 10.56
CA SER A 171 -3.94 -6.40 11.40
C SER A 171 -2.74 -5.80 12.11
N CYS A 172 -2.64 -4.48 12.08
CA CYS A 172 -1.64 -3.69 12.77
C CYS A 172 -2.26 -3.02 14.00
N THR A 173 -1.63 -3.15 15.15
CA THR A 173 -1.99 -2.45 16.40
C THR A 173 -0.87 -1.51 16.81
N LEU A 174 -1.21 -0.41 17.48
CA LEU A 174 -0.22 0.54 18.00
C LEU A 174 0.70 -0.15 19.02
N CYS A 175 2.00 0.00 18.83
CA CYS A 175 3.01 -0.45 19.80
C CYS A 175 2.94 0.43 21.06
N PRO A 176 3.16 -0.14 22.25
CA PRO A 176 3.21 0.64 23.49
C PRO A 176 4.31 1.71 23.42
N THR A 177 3.93 2.97 23.50
CA THR A 177 4.90 4.10 23.47
C THR A 177 5.45 4.41 24.85
N THR A 178 4.75 4.04 25.92
CA THR A 178 5.18 4.34 27.30
C THR A 178 6.01 3.20 27.89
N LYS A 179 7.11 3.57 28.56
CA LYS A 179 7.99 2.61 29.26
C LYS A 179 7.23 1.79 30.31
N SER A 180 6.24 2.40 30.97
CA SER A 180 5.41 1.71 31.97
C SER A 180 4.55 0.61 31.35
N THR A 181 3.86 0.91 30.23
CA THR A 181 3.08 -0.12 29.52
C THR A 181 3.96 -1.25 29.01
N TRP A 182 5.16 -0.93 28.52
CA TRP A 182 6.11 -1.95 28.08
C TRP A 182 6.56 -2.85 29.25
N ALA A 183 6.94 -2.24 30.38
CA ALA A 183 7.35 -2.99 31.57
C ALA A 183 6.21 -3.89 32.10
N TRP A 184 4.97 -3.40 32.10
CA TRP A 184 3.80 -4.18 32.48
C TRP A 184 3.54 -5.35 31.54
N GLN A 185 3.68 -5.15 30.24
CA GLN A 185 3.50 -6.23 29.25
C GLN A 185 4.59 -7.30 29.38
N VAL A 186 5.85 -6.89 29.56
CA VAL A 186 6.96 -7.83 29.80
C VAL A 186 6.75 -8.59 31.10
N PHE A 187 6.36 -7.89 32.18
CA PHE A 187 6.04 -8.51 33.46
C PHE A 187 4.91 -9.52 33.32
N PHE A 188 3.81 -9.16 32.64
CA PHE A 188 2.69 -10.07 32.41
C PHE A 188 3.11 -11.30 31.60
N CYS A 189 3.94 -11.12 30.58
CA CYS A 189 4.47 -12.21 29.76
C CYS A 189 5.30 -13.19 30.61
N ILE A 190 6.25 -12.68 31.40
CA ILE A 190 7.09 -13.50 32.28
C ILE A 190 6.25 -14.16 33.38
N ALA A 191 5.34 -13.42 34.00
CA ALA A 191 4.47 -13.92 35.06
C ALA A 191 3.58 -15.08 34.56
N LYS A 192 3.05 -14.99 33.33
CA LYS A 192 2.27 -16.06 32.71
C LYS A 192 3.07 -17.36 32.65
N ASP A 193 4.31 -17.29 32.19
CA ASP A 193 5.16 -18.47 32.02
C ASP A 193 5.61 -19.04 33.37
N ILE A 194 5.89 -18.18 34.36
CA ILE A 194 6.17 -18.60 35.74
C ILE A 194 4.98 -19.35 36.34
N VAL A 195 3.76 -18.83 36.16
CA VAL A 195 2.54 -19.48 36.69
C VAL A 195 2.36 -20.86 36.06
N ILE A 196 2.54 -20.99 34.74
CA ILE A 196 2.47 -22.29 34.05
C ILE A 196 3.54 -23.25 34.60
N PHE A 197 4.76 -22.76 34.82
CA PHE A 197 5.86 -23.56 35.35
C PHE A 197 5.61 -24.03 36.79
N VAL A 198 5.09 -23.15 37.67
CA VAL A 198 4.75 -23.50 39.05
C VAL A 198 3.63 -24.55 39.08
N LEU A 199 2.57 -24.38 38.28
CA LEU A 199 1.50 -25.37 38.16
C LEU A 199 2.03 -26.74 37.69
N ALA A 200 2.99 -26.75 36.76
CA ALA A 200 3.63 -27.97 36.30
C ALA A 200 4.44 -28.65 37.42
N ILE A 201 5.26 -27.90 38.18
CA ILE A 201 6.02 -28.44 39.32
C ILE A 201 5.09 -28.98 40.40
N SER A 202 4.04 -28.24 40.77
CA SER A 202 3.08 -28.68 41.77
C SER A 202 2.42 -30.00 41.38
N GLY A 203 2.07 -30.18 40.11
CA GLY A 203 1.55 -31.46 39.60
C GLY A 203 2.56 -32.61 39.71
N VAL A 204 3.84 -32.35 39.43
CA VAL A 204 4.91 -33.36 39.56
C VAL A 204 5.15 -33.74 41.02
N MET A 205 5.24 -32.75 41.92
CA MET A 205 5.48 -32.98 43.34
C MET A 205 4.34 -33.78 43.98
N GLN A 206 3.08 -33.44 43.67
CA GLN A 206 1.92 -34.15 44.20
C GLN A 206 1.88 -35.62 43.75
N ALA A 207 2.33 -35.92 42.52
CA ALA A 207 2.40 -37.29 42.06
C ALA A 207 3.56 -38.10 42.68
N SER A 208 4.61 -37.43 43.16
CA SER A 208 5.75 -38.09 43.81
C SER A 208 5.41 -38.63 45.20
N GLU A 209 4.50 -38.00 45.95
CA GLU A 209 4.13 -38.42 47.30
C GLU A 209 3.27 -39.69 47.34
N GLU A 210 2.50 -39.96 46.28
CA GLU A 210 1.63 -41.14 46.20
C GLU A 210 2.38 -42.46 45.88
N GLY A 211 3.69 -42.42 45.63
CA GLY A 211 4.51 -43.62 45.40
C GLY A 211 4.11 -44.45 44.17
N LYS A 212 3.27 -43.90 43.27
CA LYS A 212 2.82 -44.59 42.05
C LYS A 212 3.92 -44.56 40.99
N PRO A 213 4.20 -45.69 40.32
CA PRO A 213 5.30 -45.82 39.37
C PRO A 213 5.17 -44.84 38.21
N SER A 214 6.27 -44.15 37.93
CA SER A 214 6.48 -42.98 37.07
C SER A 214 6.10 -43.12 35.59
N THR A 215 5.49 -44.22 35.16
CA THR A 215 5.15 -44.49 33.76
C THR A 215 4.04 -43.55 33.25
N VAL A 216 3.08 -43.21 34.12
CA VAL A 216 1.99 -42.29 33.75
C VAL A 216 2.50 -40.86 33.60
N LEU A 217 3.37 -40.40 34.51
CA LEU A 217 3.96 -39.06 34.45
C LEU A 217 4.88 -38.90 33.24
N LEU A 218 5.67 -39.93 32.92
CA LEU A 218 6.55 -39.93 31.75
C LEU A 218 5.74 -39.85 30.45
N ASN A 219 4.62 -40.58 30.37
CA ASN A 219 3.71 -40.51 29.22
C ASN A 219 3.04 -39.13 29.09
N GLN A 220 2.67 -38.50 30.20
CA GLN A 220 2.14 -37.14 30.19
C GLN A 220 3.18 -36.10 29.77
N LEU A 221 4.42 -36.22 30.25
CA LEU A 221 5.51 -35.33 29.87
C LEU A 221 5.90 -35.47 28.40
N MET A 222 5.95 -36.70 27.87
CA MET A 222 6.17 -36.93 26.45
C MET A 222 5.01 -36.40 25.59
N SER A 223 3.76 -36.56 26.05
CA SER A 223 2.59 -35.99 25.37
C SER A 223 2.65 -34.45 25.35
N PHE A 224 3.00 -33.82 26.48
CA PHE A 224 3.17 -32.37 26.55
C PHE A 224 4.31 -31.89 25.64
N SER A 225 5.47 -32.55 25.67
CA SER A 225 6.60 -32.23 24.79
C SER A 225 6.24 -32.32 23.31
N THR A 226 5.44 -33.33 22.93
CA THR A 226 4.99 -33.51 21.54
C THR A 226 4.03 -32.38 21.11
N VAL A 227 3.09 -32.01 21.98
CA VAL A 227 2.14 -30.91 21.70
C VAL A 227 2.84 -29.54 21.72
N ALA A 228 3.70 -29.30 22.72
CA ALA A 228 4.50 -28.09 22.79
C ALA A 228 5.44 -27.97 21.58
N GLY A 229 6.07 -29.06 21.16
CA GLY A 229 6.95 -29.11 19.99
C GLY A 229 6.24 -28.77 18.69
N THR A 230 5.02 -29.27 18.48
CA THR A 230 4.22 -28.94 17.30
C THR A 230 3.74 -27.48 17.33
N ALA A 231 3.30 -26.98 18.48
CA ALA A 231 2.94 -25.56 18.66
C ALA A 231 4.15 -24.63 18.43
N LEU A 232 5.31 -24.96 18.99
CA LEU A 232 6.56 -24.23 18.76
C LEU A 232 7.02 -24.28 17.31
N SER A 233 6.85 -25.41 16.62
CA SER A 233 7.17 -25.51 15.19
C SER A 233 6.30 -24.59 14.34
N ALA A 234 5.00 -24.51 14.63
CA ALA A 234 4.09 -23.56 13.98
C ALA A 234 4.49 -22.10 14.25
N VAL A 235 4.88 -21.77 15.49
CA VAL A 235 5.36 -20.42 15.85
C VAL A 235 6.69 -20.10 15.15
N LYS A 236 7.61 -21.06 15.05
CA LYS A 236 8.90 -20.91 14.35
C LYS A 236 8.76 -20.57 12.87
N GLN A 237 7.66 -20.99 12.23
CA GLN A 237 7.37 -20.67 10.83
C GLN A 237 6.92 -19.21 10.63
N THR A 238 6.63 -18.46 11.70
CA THR A 238 6.25 -17.05 11.60
C THR A 238 7.47 -16.15 11.38
N SER A 239 7.34 -15.13 10.52
CA SER A 239 8.42 -14.15 10.27
C SER A 239 8.81 -13.36 11.52
N SER A 240 7.85 -13.15 12.44
CA SER A 240 8.07 -12.54 13.75
C SER A 240 9.05 -13.35 14.59
N PHE A 241 8.91 -14.68 14.62
CA PHE A 241 9.84 -15.55 15.34
C PHE A 241 11.24 -15.52 14.73
N GLY A 242 11.37 -15.50 13.41
CA GLY A 242 12.68 -15.40 12.75
C GLY A 242 13.45 -14.13 13.17
N LYS A 243 12.77 -12.99 13.23
CA LYS A 243 13.36 -11.73 13.72
C LYS A 243 13.73 -11.80 15.20
N LEU A 244 12.82 -12.33 16.03
CA LEU A 244 13.02 -12.46 17.47
C LEU A 244 14.17 -13.42 17.79
N SER A 245 14.24 -14.57 17.13
CA SER A 245 15.28 -15.58 17.29
C SER A 245 16.67 -15.01 17.00
N ASN A 246 16.84 -14.25 15.92
CA ASN A 246 18.11 -13.60 15.60
C ASN A 246 18.52 -12.60 16.68
N HIS A 247 17.55 -11.86 17.25
CA HIS A 247 17.82 -10.90 18.31
C HIS A 247 18.17 -11.58 19.64
N ILE A 248 17.46 -12.65 19.99
CA ILE A 248 17.72 -13.48 21.17
C ILE A 248 19.07 -14.17 21.05
N GLN A 249 19.41 -14.76 19.89
CA GLN A 249 20.72 -15.34 19.63
C GLN A 249 21.82 -14.30 19.77
N SER A 250 21.64 -13.11 19.20
CA SER A 250 22.61 -12.03 19.33
C SER A 250 22.80 -11.59 20.80
N MET A 251 21.72 -11.52 21.59
CA MET A 251 21.81 -11.23 23.02
C MET A 251 22.50 -12.36 23.81
N LEU A 252 22.14 -13.62 23.55
CA LEU A 252 22.71 -14.79 24.22
C LEU A 252 24.20 -14.90 23.95
N VAL A 253 24.62 -14.76 22.68
CA VAL A 253 26.04 -14.71 22.29
C VAL A 253 26.75 -13.54 22.98
N SER A 254 26.13 -12.36 23.01
CA SER A 254 26.71 -11.19 23.71
C SER A 254 26.81 -11.39 25.22
N SER A 255 25.97 -12.23 25.83
CA SER A 255 26.00 -12.55 27.26
C SER A 255 27.00 -13.67 27.62
N GLY A 256 27.72 -14.23 26.64
CA GLY A 256 28.68 -15.31 26.85
C GLY A 256 28.05 -16.67 27.14
N MET A 257 26.72 -16.80 27.05
CA MET A 257 26.03 -18.08 27.07
C MET A 257 26.14 -18.72 25.68
N MET A 258 27.03 -19.70 25.53
CA MET A 258 27.01 -20.57 24.36
C MET A 258 25.75 -21.44 24.42
N VAL A 259 24.73 -21.07 23.64
CA VAL A 259 23.55 -21.89 23.42
C VAL A 259 23.65 -22.46 22.01
N ASP A 260 24.03 -23.73 21.90
CA ASP A 260 23.81 -24.51 20.68
C ASP A 260 22.30 -24.74 20.56
N VAL A 261 21.62 -23.80 19.90
CA VAL A 261 20.25 -24.03 19.45
C VAL A 261 20.34 -25.00 18.28
N VAL A 262 20.14 -26.27 18.56
CA VAL A 262 20.02 -27.33 17.55
C VAL A 262 19.03 -26.86 16.47
N GLN A 263 19.57 -26.52 15.31
CA GLN A 263 18.80 -26.27 14.10
C GLN A 263 18.27 -27.61 13.61
N GLY A 264 17.03 -27.91 14.00
CA GLY A 264 16.18 -28.93 13.39
C GLY A 264 15.03 -28.27 12.66
#